data_AF-A0A5U3IB01-F1
#
_entry.id   AF-A0A5U3IB01-F1
#
_cell.length_a   1.000
_cell.length_b   1.000
_cell.length_c   1.000
_cell.angle_alpha   90.00
_cell.angle_beta   90.00
_cell.angle_gamma   90.00
#
_symmetry.space_group_name_H-M   'P 1'
#
loop_
_entity.id
_entity.type
_entity.pdbx_description
1 polymer ?
#
loop_
_entity_poly.entity_id
_entity_poly.type
_entity_poly.pdbx_seq_one_letter_code
_entity_poly.pdbx_strand_id
1 'polypeptide(L)'
;MMGITATNWFGKSAEVTGIKPVYHAVAMGEGTPLFSKALLDKLLPENNAREGSESVQGYVLNTQGHDRAILDVANAYLINKLTAEELALILRNRDQFTFTIGVGDRRVEFKSRFRIVTNWHGEDVSNFLLVPDPWGNPRYNFRLTFAGGTGTFRLTDTHASADTYGSLRYFAIRKI
;
A
#
# COMPACT_ATOMS: atom_id res chain seq x y z
N MET A 1 -5.53 -26.95 34.42
CA MET A 1 -4.79 -25.97 33.60
C MET A 1 -3.53 -25.64 34.38
N MET A 2 -2.34 -25.99 33.90
CA MET A 2 -1.08 -25.53 34.51
C MET A 2 -0.70 -24.20 33.84
N GLY A 3 -0.69 -23.12 34.62
CA GLY A 3 -0.15 -21.82 34.20
C GLY A 3 1.36 -21.79 34.41
N ILE A 4 2.09 -21.18 33.48
CA ILE A 4 3.53 -20.95 33.62
C ILE A 4 3.72 -19.53 34.17
N THR A 5 4.41 -19.43 35.29
CA THR A 5 4.79 -18.16 35.91
C THR A 5 6.26 -17.91 35.61
N ALA A 6 6.57 -16.81 34.94
CA ALA A 6 7.96 -16.38 34.72
C ALA A 6 8.31 -15.28 35.71
N THR A 7 9.46 -15.43 36.38
CA THR A 7 10.01 -14.43 37.30
C THR A 7 11.20 -13.75 36.65
N ASN A 8 11.18 -12.43 36.58
CA ASN A 8 12.34 -11.68 36.07
C ASN A 8 13.47 -11.62 37.12
N TRP A 9 14.63 -11.12 36.70
CA TRP A 9 15.82 -10.96 37.57
C TRP A 9 15.56 -10.11 38.84
N PHE A 10 14.48 -9.33 38.85
CA PHE A 10 14.06 -8.48 39.97
C PHE A 10 12.96 -9.11 40.84
N GLY A 11 12.70 -10.41 40.68
CA GLY A 11 11.72 -11.14 41.50
C GLY A 11 10.25 -10.84 41.15
N LYS A 12 9.97 -10.13 40.05
CA LYS A 12 8.59 -9.91 39.61
C LYS A 12 8.11 -11.08 38.76
N SER A 13 7.01 -11.67 39.20
CA SER A 13 6.34 -12.77 38.50
C SER A 13 5.21 -12.26 37.62
N ALA A 14 5.13 -12.77 36.39
CA ALA A 14 4.00 -12.58 35.49
C ALA A 14 3.52 -13.94 34.97
N GLU A 15 2.20 -14.07 34.80
CA GLU A 15 1.61 -15.23 34.15
C GLU A 15 1.90 -15.13 32.64
N VAL A 16 2.59 -16.14 32.10
CA VAL A 16 2.97 -16.15 30.68
C VAL A 16 1.96 -16.97 29.90
N THR A 17 1.15 -16.27 29.12
CA THR A 17 0.25 -16.89 28.14
C THR A 17 1.02 -17.15 26.84
N GLY A 18 0.75 -18.29 26.18
CA GLY A 18 1.31 -18.61 24.86
C GLY A 18 2.51 -19.57 24.84
N ILE A 19 3.07 -19.98 25.99
CA ILE A 19 4.07 -21.05 26.06
C ILE A 19 3.33 -22.37 26.35
N LYS A 20 3.38 -23.31 25.39
CA LYS A 20 2.89 -24.68 25.61
C LYS A 20 4.08 -25.60 25.85
N PRO A 21 4.14 -26.34 26.97
CA PRO A 21 5.14 -27.39 27.13
C PRO A 21 4.82 -28.50 26.13
N VAL A 22 5.75 -28.76 25.21
CA VAL A 22 5.77 -29.97 24.39
C VAL A 22 6.86 -30.85 24.98
N TYR A 23 6.58 -32.15 25.17
CA TYR A 23 7.56 -33.10 25.70
C TYR A 23 8.90 -32.93 24.95
N HIS A 24 9.97 -32.62 25.70
CA HIS A 24 11.35 -32.38 25.23
C HIS A 24 11.62 -31.13 24.38
N ALA A 25 10.72 -30.16 24.28
CA ALA A 25 11.02 -28.87 23.66
C ALA A 25 10.29 -27.71 24.34
N VAL A 26 11.04 -26.66 24.71
CA VAL A 26 10.45 -25.35 24.95
C VAL A 26 10.14 -24.74 23.59
N ALA A 27 8.88 -24.81 23.17
CA ALA A 27 8.39 -23.99 22.07
C ALA A 27 8.29 -22.56 22.61
N MET A 28 9.31 -21.74 22.33
CA MET A 28 9.19 -20.28 22.43
C MET A 28 8.09 -19.91 21.44
N GLY A 29 6.92 -19.48 21.96
CA GLY A 29 5.68 -19.36 21.21
C GLY A 29 5.83 -18.55 19.92
N GLU A 30 4.88 -18.74 19.00
CA GLU A 30 4.70 -17.82 17.87
C GLU A 30 4.73 -16.40 18.42
N GLY A 31 5.82 -15.67 18.18
CA GLY A 31 5.91 -14.27 18.57
C GLY A 31 4.70 -13.53 18.00
N THR A 32 4.27 -12.44 18.66
CA THR A 32 3.18 -11.62 18.14
C THR A 32 3.45 -11.33 16.67
N PRO A 33 2.56 -11.76 15.75
CA PRO A 33 2.81 -11.58 14.33
C PRO A 33 3.03 -10.10 14.07
N LEU A 34 4.09 -9.78 13.31
CA LEU A 34 4.53 -8.40 13.06
C LEU A 34 3.38 -7.52 12.54
N PHE A 35 2.43 -8.12 11.80
CA PHE A 35 1.21 -7.48 11.31
C PHE A 35 0.01 -8.12 11.98
N SER A 36 -0.88 -7.29 12.52
CA SER A 36 -2.14 -7.77 13.07
C SER A 36 -3.04 -8.30 11.96
N LYS A 37 -3.89 -9.29 12.27
CA LYS A 37 -4.92 -9.75 11.33
C LYS A 37 -5.82 -8.60 10.86
N ALA A 38 -6.19 -7.70 11.78
CA ALA A 38 -7.01 -6.53 11.47
C ALA A 38 -6.35 -5.61 10.42
N LEU A 39 -5.03 -5.42 10.48
CA LEU A 39 -4.29 -4.68 9.45
C LEU A 39 -4.34 -5.42 8.11
N LEU A 40 -4.06 -6.73 8.09
CA LEU A 40 -4.04 -7.51 6.86
C LEU A 40 -5.42 -7.58 6.21
N ASP A 41 -6.49 -7.68 7.00
CA ASP A 41 -7.87 -7.69 6.51
C ASP A 41 -8.22 -6.38 5.77
N LYS A 42 -7.66 -5.23 6.17
CA LYS A 42 -7.81 -3.97 5.42
C LYS A 42 -7.13 -4.00 4.06
N LEU A 43 -6.11 -4.84 3.89
CA LEU A 43 -5.34 -4.96 2.65
C LEU A 43 -5.85 -6.08 1.74
N LEU A 44 -6.98 -6.70 2.05
CA LEU A 44 -7.61 -7.71 1.19
C LEU A 44 -8.42 -7.05 0.05
N PRO A 45 -8.58 -7.71 -1.12
CA PRO A 45 -9.34 -7.18 -2.25
C PRO A 45 -10.78 -6.75 -1.91
N GLU A 46 -11.42 -7.44 -0.98
CA GLU A 46 -12.79 -7.16 -0.52
C GLU A 46 -12.90 -5.78 0.15
N ASN A 47 -11.80 -5.25 0.68
CA ASN A 47 -11.75 -3.93 1.28
C ASN A 47 -11.38 -2.83 0.28
N ASN A 48 -10.97 -3.17 -0.94
CA ASN A 48 -10.67 -2.18 -1.96
C ASN A 48 -11.96 -1.64 -2.57
N ALA A 49 -12.08 -0.32 -2.61
CA ALA A 49 -13.24 0.37 -3.13
C ALA A 49 -12.90 1.23 -4.34
N ARG A 50 -13.88 1.32 -5.25
CA ARG A 50 -13.90 2.31 -6.33
C ARG A 50 -12.66 2.22 -7.24
N GLU A 51 -12.20 1.01 -7.53
CA GLU A 51 -11.08 0.78 -8.43
C GLU A 51 -11.48 1.02 -9.90
N GLY A 52 -10.58 1.63 -10.67
CA GLY A 52 -10.72 1.81 -12.10
C GLY A 52 -10.23 0.61 -12.92
N SER A 53 -10.75 0.49 -14.14
CA SER A 53 -10.36 -0.49 -15.15
C SER A 53 -10.47 0.11 -16.57
N GLU A 54 -10.18 -0.66 -17.61
CA GLU A 54 -10.42 -0.22 -18.99
C GLU A 54 -11.92 -0.03 -19.31
N SER A 55 -12.82 -0.60 -18.51
CA SER A 55 -14.27 -0.53 -18.71
C SER A 55 -15.01 0.36 -17.70
N VAL A 56 -14.39 0.68 -16.55
CA VAL A 56 -15.00 1.46 -15.45
C VAL A 56 -14.04 2.55 -14.98
N GLN A 57 -14.51 3.80 -14.89
CA GLN A 57 -13.65 4.93 -14.49
C GLN A 57 -13.07 4.75 -13.07
N GLY A 58 -13.89 4.32 -12.11
CA GLY A 58 -13.51 4.22 -10.71
C GLY A 58 -13.38 5.59 -10.04
N TYR A 59 -12.71 5.62 -8.89
CA TYR A 59 -12.35 6.84 -8.18
C TYR A 59 -11.10 7.46 -8.81
N VAL A 60 -11.16 8.78 -9.00
CA VAL A 60 -10.15 9.54 -9.72
C VAL A 60 -9.43 10.44 -8.74
N LEU A 61 -8.12 10.21 -8.58
CA LEU A 61 -7.20 11.17 -8.00
C LEU A 61 -6.41 11.83 -9.12
N ASN A 62 -6.67 13.12 -9.32
CA ASN A 62 -5.99 13.91 -10.34
C ASN A 62 -4.48 13.95 -10.12
N THR A 63 -3.73 13.89 -11.22
CA THR A 63 -2.31 14.24 -11.24
C THR A 63 -2.11 15.70 -10.83
N GLN A 64 -0.94 16.00 -10.26
CA GLN A 64 -0.58 17.33 -9.79
C GLN A 64 0.91 17.45 -9.47
N GLY A 65 1.46 18.66 -9.63
CA GLY A 65 2.87 18.95 -9.33
C GLY A 65 3.26 19.02 -7.84
N HIS A 66 2.31 18.95 -6.91
CA HIS A 66 2.57 18.99 -5.46
C HIS A 66 2.34 17.64 -4.77
N ASP A 67 3.06 17.42 -3.68
CA ASP A 67 3.03 16.17 -2.93
C ASP A 67 1.72 15.97 -2.15
N ARG A 68 1.35 14.71 -1.98
CA ARG A 68 0.27 14.21 -1.12
C ARG A 68 0.85 13.25 -0.09
N ALA A 69 0.13 13.04 1.01
CA ALA A 69 0.46 11.93 1.91
C ALA A 69 0.10 10.58 1.26
N ILE A 70 0.99 9.59 1.36
CA ILE A 70 0.73 8.21 0.94
C ILE A 70 -0.52 7.66 1.66
N LEU A 71 -0.73 8.05 2.92
CA LEU A 71 -1.90 7.65 3.70
C LEU A 71 -3.21 8.10 3.05
N ASP A 72 -3.28 9.34 2.60
CA ASP A 72 -4.47 9.89 1.96
C ASP A 72 -4.74 9.21 0.62
N VAL A 73 -3.67 8.92 -0.12
CA VAL A 73 -3.76 8.18 -1.39
C VAL A 73 -4.25 6.76 -1.16
N ALA A 74 -3.68 6.02 -0.21
CA ALA A 74 -4.10 4.66 0.10
C ALA A 74 -5.55 4.61 0.60
N ASN A 75 -5.91 5.48 1.55
CA ASN A 75 -7.23 5.52 2.15
C ASN A 75 -8.33 6.01 1.20
N ALA A 76 -7.99 6.60 0.06
CA ALA A 76 -8.95 6.91 -0.98
C ALA A 76 -9.53 5.66 -1.67
N TYR A 77 -8.80 4.54 -1.65
CA TYR A 77 -9.16 3.28 -2.30
C TYR A 77 -9.53 2.16 -1.31
N LEU A 78 -9.60 2.44 -0.01
CA LEU A 78 -9.95 1.47 1.02
C LEU A 78 -11.29 1.82 1.67
N ILE A 79 -12.14 0.81 1.91
CA ILE A 79 -13.35 0.96 2.72
C ILE A 79 -12.94 1.18 4.19
N ASN A 80 -12.22 0.21 4.75
CA ASN A 80 -11.62 0.30 6.06
C ASN A 80 -10.23 0.93 5.95
N LYS A 81 -10.11 2.16 6.45
CA LYS A 81 -8.91 2.99 6.32
C LYS A 81 -7.76 2.50 7.21
N LEU A 82 -6.54 2.69 6.71
CA LEU A 82 -5.32 2.58 7.48
C LEU A 82 -5.17 3.76 8.43
N THR A 83 -4.61 3.52 9.61
CA THR A 83 -4.07 4.58 10.48
C THR A 83 -2.66 4.98 10.03
N ALA A 84 -2.15 6.08 10.58
CA ALA A 84 -0.77 6.51 10.31
C ALA A 84 0.26 5.48 10.79
N GLU A 85 0.02 4.84 11.93
CA GLU A 85 0.89 3.82 12.53
C GLU A 85 0.91 2.55 11.69
N GLU A 86 -0.26 2.13 11.19
CA GLU A 86 -0.41 0.98 10.31
C GLU A 86 0.34 1.19 8.99
N LEU A 87 0.17 2.36 8.36
CA LEU A 87 0.92 2.68 7.14
C LEU A 87 2.42 2.76 7.44
N ALA A 88 2.84 3.41 8.52
CA ALA A 88 4.25 3.51 8.88
C ALA A 88 4.87 2.11 9.11
N LEU A 89 4.11 1.17 9.69
CA LEU A 89 4.54 -0.21 9.85
C LEU A 89 4.70 -0.92 8.49
N ILE A 90 3.77 -0.72 7.55
CA ILE A 90 3.88 -1.23 6.18
C ILE A 90 5.14 -0.67 5.49
N LEU A 91 5.33 0.66 5.50
CA LEU A 91 6.44 1.32 4.81
C LEU A 91 7.82 0.93 5.36
N ARG A 92 7.92 0.65 6.67
CA ARG A 92 9.14 0.12 7.30
C ARG A 92 9.47 -1.32 6.89
N ASN A 93 8.48 -2.08 6.43
CA ASN A 93 8.62 -3.49 6.04
C ASN A 93 8.16 -3.70 4.60
N ARG A 94 8.45 -2.72 3.72
CA ARG A 94 7.99 -2.67 2.32
C ARG A 94 8.38 -3.90 1.50
N ASP A 95 9.46 -4.58 1.87
CA ASP A 95 9.90 -5.86 1.29
C ASP A 95 8.89 -6.99 1.46
N GLN A 96 7.94 -6.85 2.38
CA GLN A 96 6.84 -7.82 2.58
C GLN A 96 5.54 -7.40 1.91
N PHE A 97 5.53 -6.31 1.13
CA PHE A 97 4.35 -5.80 0.47
C PHE A 97 4.61 -5.48 -1.00
N THR A 98 3.56 -5.63 -1.81
CA THR A 98 3.52 -5.17 -3.20
C THR A 98 2.62 -3.95 -3.29
N PHE A 99 3.09 -2.94 -4.00
CA PHE A 99 2.33 -1.72 -4.27
C PHE A 99 1.91 -1.72 -5.74
N THR A 100 0.61 -1.64 -5.99
CA THR A 100 0.06 -1.63 -7.34
C THR A 100 -0.59 -0.29 -7.60
N ILE A 101 -0.21 0.33 -8.73
CA ILE A 101 -0.74 1.63 -9.15
C ILE A 101 -1.38 1.48 -10.51
N GLY A 102 -2.58 2.03 -10.71
CA GLY A 102 -3.20 2.11 -12.02
C GLY A 102 -3.47 3.55 -12.39
N VAL A 103 -2.95 3.96 -13.55
CA VAL A 103 -3.01 5.33 -14.04
C VAL A 103 -3.77 5.41 -15.35
N GLY A 104 -4.38 6.55 -15.63
CA GLY A 104 -5.13 6.73 -16.85
C GLY A 104 -5.79 8.09 -16.99
N ASP A 105 -6.59 8.23 -18.05
CA ASP A 105 -7.37 9.45 -18.30
C ASP A 105 -8.50 9.57 -17.27
N ARG A 106 -8.73 10.78 -16.76
CA ARG A 106 -9.83 11.08 -15.81
C ARG A 106 -11.20 11.21 -16.48
N ARG A 107 -11.22 11.42 -17.79
CA ARG A 107 -12.43 11.61 -18.57
C ARG A 107 -13.08 10.27 -18.92
N VAL A 108 -14.38 10.17 -18.68
CA VAL A 108 -15.15 8.91 -18.77
C VAL A 108 -15.14 8.34 -20.19
N GLU A 109 -15.19 9.20 -21.21
CA GLU A 109 -15.12 8.83 -22.63
C GLU A 109 -13.78 8.19 -23.01
N PHE A 110 -12.74 8.34 -22.19
CA PHE A 110 -11.41 7.77 -22.38
C PHE A 110 -11.02 6.78 -21.28
N LYS A 111 -11.99 6.21 -20.56
CA LYS A 111 -11.75 5.24 -19.48
C LYS A 111 -10.93 4.02 -19.89
N SER A 112 -10.93 3.65 -21.18
CA SER A 112 -10.09 2.57 -21.74
C SER A 112 -8.60 2.90 -21.73
N ARG A 113 -8.22 4.17 -21.59
CA ARG A 113 -6.83 4.62 -21.41
C ARG A 113 -6.41 4.42 -19.97
N PHE A 114 -6.35 3.16 -19.56
CA PHE A 114 -6.00 2.74 -18.20
C PHE A 114 -4.90 1.69 -18.25
N ARG A 115 -3.92 1.81 -17.36
CA ARG A 115 -2.81 0.87 -17.25
C ARG A 115 -2.49 0.62 -15.79
N ILE A 116 -2.31 -0.65 -15.46
CA ILE A 116 -1.83 -1.08 -14.14
C ILE A 116 -0.33 -1.31 -14.24
N VAL A 117 0.40 -0.75 -13.29
CA VAL A 117 1.83 -0.95 -13.08
C VAL A 117 1.99 -1.70 -11.76
N THR A 118 2.49 -2.93 -11.86
CA THR A 118 2.63 -3.88 -10.73
C THR A 118 4.09 -4.20 -10.39
N ASN A 119 5.06 -3.74 -11.18
CA ASN A 119 6.49 -4.04 -11.03
C ASN A 119 7.22 -3.09 -10.06
N TRP A 120 6.51 -2.55 -9.06
CA TRP A 120 7.04 -1.59 -8.09
C TRP A 120 6.73 -2.10 -6.67
N HIS A 121 7.74 -2.15 -5.80
CA HIS A 121 7.67 -2.75 -4.47
C HIS A 121 7.67 -1.70 -3.35
N GLY A 122 7.19 -0.49 -3.64
CA GLY A 122 7.14 0.58 -2.65
C GLY A 122 8.51 1.16 -2.32
N GLU A 123 9.53 0.90 -3.13
CA GLU A 123 10.82 1.57 -3.00
C GLU A 123 10.72 3.07 -3.31
N ASP A 124 11.59 3.85 -2.67
CA ASP A 124 11.65 5.29 -2.89
C ASP A 124 12.07 5.56 -4.33
N VAL A 125 11.20 6.27 -5.06
CA VAL A 125 11.42 6.62 -6.46
C VAL A 125 11.19 8.10 -6.68
N SER A 126 12.00 8.69 -7.56
CA SER A 126 11.84 10.09 -7.96
C SER A 126 11.69 10.18 -9.47
N ASN A 127 10.61 10.81 -9.93
CA ASN A 127 10.32 11.02 -11.35
C ASN A 127 10.34 9.72 -12.19
N PHE A 128 9.93 8.61 -11.56
CA PHE A 128 9.90 7.30 -12.18
C PHE A 128 8.82 7.25 -13.25
N LEU A 129 9.21 6.85 -14.46
CA LEU A 129 8.28 6.74 -15.58
C LEU A 129 7.43 5.49 -15.40
N LEU A 130 6.13 5.69 -15.18
CA LEU A 130 5.14 4.63 -15.36
C LEU A 130 4.90 4.52 -16.86
N VAL A 131 5.57 3.55 -17.50
CA VAL A 131 5.58 3.41 -18.96
C VAL A 131 4.14 3.18 -19.45
N PRO A 132 3.59 4.04 -20.32
CA PRO A 132 2.27 3.82 -20.89
C PRO A 132 2.29 2.71 -21.96
N ASP A 133 1.16 2.01 -22.10
CA ASP A 133 0.82 1.24 -23.30
C ASP A 133 -0.31 1.99 -24.05
N PRO A 134 -0.17 2.26 -25.36
CA PRO A 134 0.88 1.72 -26.22
C PRO A 134 2.22 2.40 -26.01
N TRP A 135 3.26 1.56 -26.00
CA TRP A 135 4.65 1.95 -25.86
C TRP A 135 4.96 3.09 -26.83
N GLY A 136 5.46 4.20 -26.30
CA GLY A 136 5.91 5.32 -27.12
C GLY A 136 4.82 6.33 -27.53
N ASN A 137 3.67 6.39 -26.85
CA ASN A 137 2.81 7.57 -26.93
C ASN A 137 3.24 8.63 -25.89
N PRO A 138 4.00 9.67 -26.28
CA PRO A 138 4.54 10.65 -25.35
C PRO A 138 3.47 11.50 -24.65
N ARG A 139 2.22 11.45 -25.10
CA ARG A 139 1.07 12.16 -24.50
C ARG A 139 0.47 11.45 -23.29
N TYR A 140 1.09 10.37 -22.79
CA TYR A 140 0.61 9.65 -21.60
C TYR A 140 1.77 9.27 -20.67
N ASN A 141 2.76 10.14 -20.54
CA ASN A 141 3.87 9.90 -19.62
C ASN A 141 3.45 10.26 -18.20
N PHE A 142 3.20 9.24 -17.39
CA PHE A 142 2.96 9.40 -15.96
C PHE A 142 4.29 9.30 -15.20
N ARG A 143 4.52 10.23 -14.28
CA ARG A 143 5.73 10.26 -13.46
C ARG A 143 5.38 10.14 -11.99
N LEU A 144 5.93 9.13 -11.34
CA LEU A 144 5.75 8.86 -9.91
C LEU A 144 6.98 9.38 -9.14
N THR A 145 6.71 10.18 -8.12
CA THR A 145 7.60 10.34 -6.98
C THR A 145 6.93 9.68 -5.78
N PHE A 146 7.60 8.73 -5.16
CA PHE A 146 7.16 8.09 -3.93
C PHE A 146 8.32 8.07 -2.96
N ALA A 147 8.10 8.53 -1.75
CA ALA A 147 9.09 8.45 -0.69
C ALA A 147 8.42 7.88 0.56
N GLY A 148 8.61 6.58 0.79
CA GLY A 148 8.11 5.86 1.95
C GLY A 148 8.74 6.36 3.25
N GLY A 149 9.98 6.87 3.20
CA GLY A 149 10.64 7.46 4.37
C GLY A 149 9.95 8.73 4.90
N THR A 150 9.43 9.58 4.01
CA THR A 150 8.73 10.83 4.35
C THR A 150 7.21 10.72 4.26
N GLY A 151 6.68 9.58 3.78
CA GLY A 151 5.25 9.38 3.62
C GLY A 151 4.65 10.16 2.44
N THR A 152 5.44 10.53 1.42
CA THR A 152 4.99 11.42 0.33
C THR A 152 4.78 10.69 -1.00
N PHE A 153 3.77 11.15 -1.74
CA PHE A 153 3.35 10.64 -3.03
C PHE A 153 3.08 11.81 -3.97
N ARG A 154 3.62 11.77 -5.18
CA ARG A 154 3.28 12.70 -6.25
C ARG A 154 3.20 11.95 -7.57
N LEU A 155 2.12 12.18 -8.29
CA LEU A 155 1.92 11.66 -9.64
C LEU A 155 1.65 12.82 -10.57
N THR A 156 2.47 12.97 -11.60
CA THR A 156 2.27 13.96 -12.67
C THR A 156 2.01 13.26 -13.99
N ASP A 157 1.41 13.98 -14.94
CA ASP A 157 1.34 13.54 -16.34
C ASP A 157 1.77 14.63 -17.31
N THR A 158 2.30 14.20 -18.45
CA THR A 158 2.48 15.06 -19.62
C THR A 158 1.59 14.54 -20.74
N HIS A 159 0.43 15.18 -20.87
CA HIS A 159 -0.56 14.88 -21.90
C HIS A 159 -0.55 15.94 -23.01
N ALA A 160 -1.43 16.93 -22.92
CA ALA A 160 -1.47 18.14 -23.77
C ALA A 160 -0.89 19.37 -23.03
N SER A 161 -1.02 19.38 -21.72
CA SER A 161 -0.41 20.29 -20.75
C SER A 161 -0.16 19.49 -19.47
N ALA A 162 0.71 19.98 -18.58
CA ALA A 162 1.03 19.29 -17.34
C ALA A 162 -0.23 19.06 -16.49
N ASP A 163 -0.38 17.87 -15.93
CA ASP A 163 -1.38 17.54 -14.90
C ASP A 163 -2.86 17.77 -15.32
N THR A 164 -3.14 17.67 -16.62
CA THR A 164 -4.41 18.15 -17.19
C THR A 164 -5.43 17.07 -17.47
N TYR A 165 -5.04 15.82 -17.73
CA TYR A 165 -6.01 14.74 -17.94
C TYR A 165 -5.60 13.43 -17.26
N GLY A 166 -4.39 13.34 -16.75
CA GLY A 166 -3.94 12.20 -15.98
C GLY A 166 -4.68 12.06 -14.64
N SER A 167 -4.77 10.81 -14.21
CA SER A 167 -5.24 10.45 -12.89
C SER A 167 -4.68 9.11 -12.45
N LEU A 168 -4.54 9.00 -11.14
CA LEU A 168 -4.52 7.74 -10.43
C LEU A 168 -5.98 7.24 -10.33
N ARG A 169 -6.20 6.00 -10.75
CA ARG A 169 -7.51 5.35 -10.79
C ARG A 169 -7.56 4.05 -10.00
N TYR A 170 -6.41 3.55 -9.59
CA TYR A 170 -6.26 2.33 -8.82
C TYR A 170 -5.04 2.47 -7.92
N PHE A 171 -5.15 2.13 -6.66
CA PHE A 171 -4.01 1.97 -5.77
C PHE A 171 -4.29 0.86 -4.78
N ALA A 172 -3.37 -0.09 -4.66
CA ALA A 172 -3.49 -1.18 -3.70
C ALA A 172 -2.13 -1.50 -3.07
N ILE A 173 -2.19 -1.93 -1.82
CA ILE A 173 -1.06 -2.49 -1.07
C ILE A 173 -1.45 -3.91 -0.70
N ARG A 174 -0.63 -4.90 -1.02
CA ARG A 174 -0.89 -6.32 -0.74
C ARG A 174 0.28 -6.95 -0.02
N LYS A 175 0.04 -7.81 0.97
CA LYS A 175 1.09 -8.61 1.59
C LYS A 175 1.54 -9.70 0.61
N ILE A 176 2.86 -9.90 0.52
CA ILE A 176 3.51 -10.99 -0.23
C ILE A 176 3.46 -12.29 0.58
#